data_AF-A0A7Y7CFX5-F1
#
_entry.id   AF-A0A7Y7CFX5-F1
#
_cell.length_a   1.000
_cell.length_b   1.000
_cell.length_c   1.000
_cell.angle_alpha   90.00
_cell.angle_beta   90.00
_cell.angle_gamma   90.00
#
_symmetry.space_group_name_H-M   'P 1'
#
loop_
_entity.id
_entity.type
_entity.pdbx_description
1 polymer ?
#
loop_
_entity_poly.entity_id
_entity_poly.type
_entity_poly.pdbx_seq_one_letter_code
_entity_poly.pdbx_strand_id
1 'polypeptide(L)' 'MSAETFGALQGALERLGDGLVREPRNEASGTGRHEVPRHGLVLDYAWDDRSRTLTLLSLEREP' A
#
# COMPACT_ATOMS: atom_id res chain seq x y z
N MET A 1 -8.33 14.68 -5.81
CA MET A 1 -7.91 14.13 -4.50
C MET A 1 -7.64 15.30 -3.56
N SER A 2 -8.08 15.27 -2.30
CA SER A 2 -7.79 16.35 -1.35
C SER A 2 -6.39 16.19 -0.75
N ALA A 3 -5.85 17.26 -0.16
CA ALA A 3 -4.57 17.20 0.55
C ALA A 3 -4.60 16.18 1.71
N GLU A 4 -5.74 16.07 2.40
CA GLU A 4 -5.95 15.08 3.46
C GLU A 4 -5.87 13.64 2.92
N THR A 5 -6.56 13.35 1.80
CA THR A 5 -6.51 12.04 1.15
C THR A 5 -5.09 11.69 0.68
N PHE A 6 -4.36 12.67 0.14
CA PHE A 6 -2.97 12.46 -0.26
C PHE A 6 -2.06 12.15 0.93
N GLY A 7 -2.20 12.87 2.05
CA GLY A 7 -1.43 12.60 3.27
C GLY A 7 -1.70 11.21 3.83
N ALA A 8 -2.95 10.76 3.80
CA ALA A 8 -3.32 9.40 4.21
C ALA A 8 -2.71 8.32 3.29
N LEU A 9 -2.70 8.56 1.97
CA LEU A 9 -2.04 7.69 1.00
C LEU A 9 -0.53 7.60 1.27
N GLN A 10 0.13 8.74 1.48
CA GLN A 10 1.56 8.79 1.77
C GLN A 10 1.89 7.98 3.05
N GLY A 11 1.15 8.19 4.14
CA GLY A 11 1.34 7.44 5.38
C GLY A 11 1.02 5.94 5.25
N ALA A 12 0.14 5.54 4.33
CA ALA A 12 -0.07 4.13 4.01
C ALA A 12 1.14 3.52 3.29
N LEU A 13 1.67 4.22 2.27
CA LEU A 13 2.85 3.77 1.51
C LEU A 13 4.10 3.69 2.40
N GLU A 14 4.30 4.67 3.28
CA GLU A 14 5.42 4.67 4.24
C GLU A 14 5.36 3.44 5.17
N ARG A 15 4.18 3.10 5.69
CA ARG A 15 3.98 1.91 6.54
C ARG A 15 4.19 0.61 5.78
N LEU A 16 3.72 0.53 4.53
CA LEU A 16 3.91 -0.67 3.69
C LEU A 16 5.37 -0.87 3.26
N GLY A 17 6.10 0.24 3.11
CA GLY A 17 7.54 0.25 2.85
C GLY A 17 8.39 -0.08 4.08
N ASP A 18 7.85 0.05 5.29
CA ASP A 18 8.55 -0.28 6.53
C ASP A 18 8.69 -1.81 6.68
N GLY A 19 9.93 -2.28 6.64
CA GLY A 19 10.27 -3.70 6.73
C GLY A 19 9.97 -4.34 8.10
N LEU A 20 9.76 -3.54 9.15
CA LEU A 20 9.53 -4.03 10.51
C LEU A 20 8.05 -4.27 10.84
N VAL A 21 7.12 -3.76 10.04
CA VAL A 21 5.67 -3.72 10.35
C VAL A 21 4.86 -4.69 9.47
N ARG A 22 5.52 -5.56 8.69
CA ARG A 22 4.83 -6.33 7.65
C ARG A 22 3.73 -7.25 8.19
N GLU A 23 2.50 -6.85 7.89
CA GLU A 23 1.32 -7.73 7.93
C GLU A 23 1.54 -8.97 7.04
N PRO A 24 0.88 -10.10 7.34
CA PRO A 24 1.09 -11.35 6.61
C PRO A 24 0.76 -11.14 5.12
N ARG A 25 1.82 -11.09 4.31
CA ARG A 25 1.72 -11.06 2.85
C ARG A 25 1.26 -12.44 2.40
N ASN A 26 0.48 -12.48 1.32
CA ASN A 26 0.24 -13.75 0.64
C ASN A 26 1.58 -14.17 0.00
N GLU A 27 2.31 -15.05 0.68
CA GLU A 27 3.74 -15.35 0.44
C GLU A 27 4.02 -15.87 -0.98
N ALA A 28 2.99 -16.26 -1.73
CA ALA A 28 3.12 -16.85 -3.05
C ALA A 28 3.44 -15.85 -4.18
N SER A 29 3.29 -14.53 -3.99
CA SER A 29 3.41 -13.59 -5.13
C SER A 29 4.11 -12.25 -4.84
N GLY A 30 4.40 -11.93 -3.58
CA GLY A 30 4.96 -10.62 -3.22
C GLY A 30 4.01 -9.43 -3.50
N THR A 31 2.79 -9.71 -3.94
CA THR A 31 1.72 -8.73 -4.12
C THR A 31 0.83 -8.66 -2.89
N GLY A 32 0.24 -7.50 -2.65
CA GLY A 32 -0.68 -7.27 -1.55
C GLY A 32 -1.70 -6.20 -1.88
N ARG A 33 -2.79 -6.20 -1.12
CA ARG A 33 -3.84 -5.19 -1.17
C ARG A 33 -3.91 -4.49 0.18
N HIS A 34 -3.99 -3.16 0.19
CA HIS A 34 -4.12 -2.36 1.40
C HIS A 34 -5.29 -1.39 1.27
N GLU A 35 -6.14 -1.35 2.28
CA GLU A 35 -7.30 -0.47 2.33
C GLU A 35 -7.00 0.72 3.25
N VAL A 36 -7.46 1.90 2.85
CA VAL A 36 -7.49 3.11 3.67
C VAL A 36 -8.97 3.51 3.84
N PRO A 37 -9.72 2.83 4.74
CA PRO A 37 -11.18 2.89 4.76
C PRO A 37 -11.71 4.32 4.99
N ARG A 38 -11.03 5.09 5.83
CA ARG A 38 -11.38 6.48 6.14
C ARG A 38 -11.43 7.39 4.90
N HIS A 39 -10.71 7.04 3.84
CA HIS A 39 -10.63 7.83 2.61
C HIS A 39 -11.18 7.09 1.39
N GLY A 40 -11.75 5.89 1.59
CA GLY A 40 -12.27 5.02 0.52
C GLY A 40 -11.20 4.66 -0.50
N LEU A 41 -9.93 4.48 -0.09
CA LEU A 41 -8.86 4.11 -1.01
C LEU A 41 -8.52 2.63 -0.88
N VAL A 42 -8.21 2.01 -2.01
CA VAL A 42 -7.67 0.67 -2.11
C VAL A 42 -6.40 0.72 -2.94
N LEU A 43 -5.34 0.10 -2.45
CA LEU A 43 -4.03 0.04 -3.09
C LEU A 43 -3.68 -1.41 -3.37
N ASP A 44 -3.43 -1.76 -4.62
CA ASP A 44 -2.67 -2.97 -4.92
C ASP A 44 -1.20 -2.61 -5.09
N TYR A 45 -0.33 -3.40 -4.49
CA TYR A 45 1.11 -3.18 -4.51
C TYR A 45 1.86 -4.49 -4.75
N ALA A 46 3.07 -4.38 -5.26
CA ALA A 46 4.07 -5.43 -5.29
C ALA A 46 5.25 -5.02 -4.41
N TRP A 47 5.85 -6.00 -3.76
CA TRP A 47 7.10 -5.85 -3.05
C TRP A 47 8.17 -6.75 -3.66
N ASP A 48 9.32 -6.16 -3.93
CA ASP A 48 10.53 -6.87 -4.30
C ASP A 48 11.52 -6.87 -3.12
N ASP A 49 11.72 -8.03 -2.49
CA ASP A 49 12.66 -8.20 -1.38
C ASP A 49 14.13 -8.03 -1.78
N ARG A 50 14.49 -8.28 -3.05
CA ARG A 50 15.88 -8.15 -3.51
C ARG A 50 16.28 -6.68 -3.60
N SER A 51 15.42 -5.85 -4.16
CA SER A 51 15.65 -4.41 -4.32
C SER A 51 15.13 -3.59 -3.13
N ARG A 52 14.38 -4.21 -2.22
CA ARG A 52 13.64 -3.54 -1.14
C ARG A 52 12.72 -2.44 -1.66
N THR A 53 12.06 -2.72 -2.78
CA THR A 53 11.20 -1.76 -3.47
C THR A 53 9.74 -2.12 -3.27
N LEU A 54 8.94 -1.13 -2.90
CA LEU A 54 7.49 -1.18 -2.99
C LEU A 54 7.05 -0.51 -4.30
N THR A 55 6.34 -1.26 -5.13
CA THR A 55 5.76 -0.76 -6.38
C THR A 55 4.25 -0.67 -6.19
N LEU A 56 3.70 0.54 -6.28
CA LEU A 56 2.26 0.73 -6.37
C LEU A 56 1.76 0.29 -7.75
N LEU A 57 0.87 -0.69 -7.80
CA LEU A 57 0.33 -1.24 -9.04
C LEU A 57 -0.97 -0.55 -9.44
N SER A 58 -1.86 -0.36 -8.47
CA SER A 58 -3.15 0.31 -8.65
C SER A 58 -3.46 1.22 -7.46
N LEU A 59 -4.26 2.25 -7.73
CA LEU A 59 -4.88 3.06 -6.70
C LEU A 59 -6.33 3.32 -7.13
N GLU A 60 -7.24 2.70 -6.41
CA GLU A 60 -8.66 2.78 -6.67
C GLU A 60 -9.37 3.51 -5.54
N ARG A 61 -10.49 4.15 -5.89
CA ARG A 61 -11.40 4.73 -4.91
C ARG A 61 -12.64 3.87 -4.87
N GLU A 62 -12.86 3.21 -3.73
CA GLU A 62 -14.13 2.55 -3.48
C GLU A 62 -15.21 3.61 -3.20
N PRO A 63 -16.42 3.43 -3.76
CA PRO A 63 -17.53 4.36 -3.65
C PRO A 63 -18.09 4.49 -2.23
#